data_AF-A0A2R6JC87-F1
#
_entry.id   AF-A0A2R6JC87-F1
#
_cell.length_a   1.000
_cell.length_b   1.000
_cell.length_c   1.000
_cell.angle_alpha   90.00
_cell.angle_beta   90.00
_cell.angle_gamma   90.00
#
_symmetry.space_group_name_H-M   'P 1'
#
loop_
_entity.id
_entity.type
_entity.pdbx_description
1 polymer ?
#
loop_
_entity_poly.entity_id
_entity_poly.type
_entity_poly.pdbx_seq_one_letter_code
_entity_poly.pdbx_strand_id
1 'polypeptide(L)'
;MISTVGLADGGLVVAGLVLVFFGAALSVYAVALLGFLLGAGGAYTVAPALLGAVGSEGVVGLAVAVVAGGLVGAALAYVALSFATAVPSAVVGAYVGLAVVAPVVTDGGLLRYPVAALGGLAGAVVGVTLTKFALTFVTSFFGAALASGALSASAFRAAREGPTVEPLLVDPLATTPVAGAAVPLFAALFVIGLLSQAGLFRLGWVTRLAAVLPGARALDSKG
;
A
#
# COMPACT_ATOMS: atom_id res chain seq x y z
N MET A 1 -1.60 -4.58 -38.93
CA MET A 1 -1.76 -5.51 -37.79
C MET A 1 -0.94 -4.97 -36.63
N ILE A 2 -1.57 -4.26 -35.70
CA ILE A 2 -0.93 -3.90 -34.42
C ILE A 2 -0.98 -5.18 -33.60
N SER A 3 0.17 -5.84 -33.44
CA SER A 3 0.27 -7.13 -32.77
C SER A 3 -0.29 -7.00 -31.35
N THR A 4 -1.31 -7.80 -31.02
CA THR A 4 -1.95 -7.83 -29.68
C THR A 4 -0.96 -8.04 -28.54
N VAL A 5 0.21 -8.60 -28.83
CA VAL A 5 1.36 -8.74 -27.93
C VAL A 5 1.93 -7.38 -27.51
N GLY A 6 2.09 -6.43 -28.43
CA GLY A 6 2.62 -5.09 -28.12
C GLY A 6 1.67 -4.25 -27.27
N LEU A 7 0.35 -4.44 -27.43
CA LEU A 7 -0.67 -3.81 -26.58
C LEU A 7 -0.68 -4.39 -25.17
N ALA A 8 -0.50 -5.71 -25.03
CA ALA A 8 -0.44 -6.36 -23.73
C ALA A 8 0.81 -5.93 -22.95
N ASP A 9 1.98 -5.93 -23.58
CA ASP A 9 3.23 -5.49 -22.94
C ASP A 9 3.18 -3.99 -22.61
N GLY A 10 2.65 -3.16 -23.51
CA GLY A 10 2.43 -1.74 -23.23
C GLY A 10 1.47 -1.51 -22.05
N GLY A 11 0.39 -2.30 -21.95
CA GLY A 11 -0.53 -2.27 -20.82
C GLY A 11 0.12 -2.68 -19.50
N LEU A 12 0.95 -3.73 -19.50
CA LEU A 12 1.70 -4.17 -18.32
C LEU A 12 2.69 -3.10 -17.86
N VAL A 13 3.39 -2.45 -18.78
CA VAL A 13 4.33 -1.36 -18.44
C VAL A 13 3.59 -0.19 -17.81
N VAL A 14 2.46 0.24 -18.38
CA VAL A 14 1.64 1.32 -17.81
C VAL A 14 1.10 0.94 -16.43
N ALA A 15 0.59 -0.28 -16.27
CA ALA A 15 0.15 -0.79 -14.97
C ALA A 15 1.30 -0.84 -13.96
N GLY A 16 2.49 -1.26 -14.40
CA GLY A 16 3.72 -1.26 -13.60
C GLY A 16 4.11 0.14 -13.13
N LEU A 17 4.03 1.15 -14.02
CA LEU A 17 4.28 2.55 -13.68
C LEU A 17 3.26 3.08 -12.66
N VAL A 18 1.97 2.77 -12.83
CA VAL A 18 0.97 3.16 -11.82
C VAL A 18 1.27 2.50 -10.48
N LEU A 19 1.61 1.21 -10.49
CA LEU A 19 1.88 0.43 -9.28
C LEU A 19 3.16 0.89 -8.56
N VAL A 20 4.23 1.24 -9.31
CA VAL A 20 5.52 1.66 -8.73
C VAL A 20 5.45 3.03 -8.08
N PHE A 21 4.55 3.92 -8.53
CA PHE A 21 4.41 5.26 -7.96
C PHE A 21 3.23 5.41 -6.99
N PHE A 22 2.13 4.68 -7.21
CA PHE A 22 0.88 4.87 -6.47
C PHE A 22 0.37 3.60 -5.79
N GLY A 23 1.06 2.47 -5.90
CA GLY A 23 0.55 1.17 -5.48
C GLY A 23 0.07 1.12 -4.03
N ALA A 24 0.90 1.54 -3.08
CA ALA A 24 0.50 1.54 -1.67
C ALA A 24 -0.71 2.43 -1.38
N ALA A 25 -0.79 3.60 -2.01
CA ALA A 25 -1.94 4.49 -1.87
C ALA A 25 -3.20 3.85 -2.49
N LEU A 26 -3.07 3.27 -3.68
CA LEU A 26 -4.16 2.64 -4.41
C LEU A 26 -4.78 1.49 -3.62
N SER A 27 -3.97 0.66 -2.94
CA SER A 27 -4.49 -0.43 -2.12
C SER A 27 -5.34 0.07 -0.94
N VAL A 28 -4.96 1.17 -0.29
CA VAL A 28 -5.76 1.74 0.80
C VAL A 28 -7.09 2.28 0.29
N TYR A 29 -7.06 3.01 -0.84
CA TYR A 29 -8.28 3.54 -1.45
C TYR A 29 -9.17 2.44 -2.02
N ALA A 30 -8.61 1.35 -2.53
CA ALA A 30 -9.38 0.21 -3.00
C ALA A 30 -10.16 -0.44 -1.85
N VAL A 31 -9.53 -0.63 -0.69
CA VAL A 31 -10.22 -1.15 0.51
C VAL A 31 -11.31 -0.19 0.98
N ALA A 32 -11.04 1.12 1.01
CA ALA A 32 -12.04 2.13 1.38
C ALA A 32 -13.22 2.15 0.40
N LEU A 33 -12.97 2.03 -0.91
CA LEU A 33 -13.99 1.98 -1.95
C LEU A 33 -14.86 0.72 -1.80
N LEU A 34 -14.25 -0.45 -1.58
CA LEU A 34 -15.00 -1.68 -1.31
C LEU A 34 -15.88 -1.53 -0.07
N GLY A 35 -15.34 -0.95 1.01
CA GLY A 35 -16.11 -0.62 2.21
C GLY A 35 -17.28 0.32 1.92
N PHE A 36 -17.05 1.37 1.11
CA PHE A 36 -18.09 2.29 0.68
C PHE A 36 -19.21 1.58 -0.09
N LEU A 37 -18.85 0.75 -1.07
CA LEU A 37 -19.83 0.05 -1.89
C LEU A 37 -20.68 -0.93 -1.06
N LEU A 38 -20.04 -1.67 -0.15
CA LEU A 38 -20.75 -2.58 0.75
C LEU A 38 -21.65 -1.83 1.73
N GLY A 39 -21.17 -0.73 2.32
CA GLY A 39 -21.96 0.10 3.24
C GLY A 39 -23.12 0.80 2.55
N ALA A 40 -22.91 1.33 1.35
CA ALA A 40 -23.94 1.94 0.52
C ALA A 40 -25.00 0.90 0.11
N GLY A 41 -24.58 -0.30 -0.29
CA GLY A 41 -25.46 -1.43 -0.59
C GLY A 41 -26.29 -1.85 0.61
N GLY A 42 -25.68 -1.97 1.79
CA GLY A 42 -26.40 -2.30 3.04
C GLY A 42 -27.37 -1.20 3.47
N ALA A 43 -26.99 0.07 3.34
CA ALA A 43 -27.90 1.17 3.63
C ALA A 43 -29.06 1.24 2.64
N TYR A 44 -28.84 0.94 1.36
CA TYR A 44 -29.90 0.88 0.37
C TYR A 44 -30.98 -0.15 0.71
N THR A 45 -30.61 -1.31 1.28
CA THR A 45 -31.59 -2.34 1.65
C THR A 45 -32.38 -2.02 2.92
N VAL A 46 -31.78 -1.31 3.89
CA VAL A 46 -32.40 -1.03 5.20
C VAL A 46 -33.07 0.35 5.24
N ALA A 47 -32.63 1.31 4.42
CA ALA A 47 -33.10 2.69 4.42
C ALA A 47 -34.62 2.86 4.25
N PRO A 48 -35.33 2.14 3.36
CA PRO A 48 -36.77 2.32 3.20
C PRO A 48 -37.55 2.07 4.50
N ALA A 49 -37.19 1.03 5.26
CA ALA A 49 -37.84 0.71 6.53
C ALA A 49 -37.57 1.78 7.61
N LEU A 50 -36.34 2.32 7.64
CA LEU A 50 -35.98 3.37 8.59
C LEU A 50 -36.61 4.71 8.24
N LEU A 51 -36.53 5.13 6.98
CA LEU A 51 -37.08 6.41 6.53
C LEU A 51 -38.61 6.44 6.64
N GLY A 52 -39.27 5.29 6.43
CA GLY A 52 -40.71 5.14 6.64
C GLY A 52 -41.15 5.32 8.09
N ALA A 53 -40.32 4.88 9.04
CA ALA A 53 -40.60 5.10 10.46
C ALA A 53 -40.53 6.58 10.87
N VAL A 54 -39.76 7.41 10.14
CA VAL A 54 -39.58 8.85 10.44
C VAL A 54 -40.33 9.75 9.45
N GLY A 55 -41.17 9.19 8.57
CA GLY A 55 -41.94 9.95 7.58
C GLY A 55 -41.08 10.69 6.54
N SER A 56 -39.88 10.19 6.28
CA SER A 56 -38.86 10.80 5.39
C SER A 56 -38.66 10.00 4.09
N GLU A 57 -39.74 9.38 3.63
CA GLU A 57 -39.80 8.56 2.42
C GLU A 57 -39.69 9.44 1.18
N GLY A 58 -38.46 9.64 0.70
CA GLY A 58 -38.20 10.40 -0.50
C GLY A 58 -36.85 10.06 -1.12
N VAL A 59 -36.71 10.35 -2.41
CA VAL A 59 -35.47 10.10 -3.16
C VAL A 59 -34.26 10.77 -2.49
N VAL A 60 -34.45 11.97 -1.94
CA VAL A 60 -33.41 12.68 -1.19
C VAL A 60 -33.04 11.94 0.10
N GLY A 61 -34.02 11.44 0.87
CA GLY A 61 -33.78 10.68 2.09
C GLY A 61 -33.02 9.38 1.82
N LEU A 62 -33.40 8.66 0.76
CA LEU A 62 -32.70 7.46 0.31
C LEU A 62 -31.26 7.77 -0.11
N ALA A 63 -31.06 8.81 -0.94
CA ALA A 63 -29.74 9.22 -1.39
C ALA A 63 -28.82 9.57 -0.21
N VAL A 64 -29.34 10.32 0.77
CA VAL A 64 -28.60 10.67 1.99
C VAL A 64 -28.23 9.41 2.79
N ALA A 65 -29.18 8.48 2.95
CA ALA A 65 -28.93 7.23 3.68
C ALA A 65 -27.87 6.36 3.00
N VAL A 66 -27.90 6.25 1.66
CA VAL A 66 -26.90 5.50 0.88
C VAL A 66 -25.51 6.12 0.99
N VAL A 67 -25.42 7.45 0.86
CA VAL A 67 -24.14 8.17 1.02
C VAL A 67 -23.60 8.01 2.43
N ALA A 68 -24.45 8.21 3.46
CA ALA A 68 -24.05 8.05 4.85
C ALA A 68 -23.61 6.60 5.15
N GLY A 69 -24.38 5.61 4.69
CA GLY A 69 -24.03 4.19 4.82
C GLY A 69 -22.73 3.82 4.14
N GLY A 70 -22.47 4.38 2.95
CA GLY A 70 -21.19 4.22 2.27
C GLY A 70 -20.03 4.83 3.04
N LEU A 71 -20.18 6.05 3.56
CA LEU A 71 -19.13 6.69 4.37
C LEU A 71 -18.83 5.88 5.65
N VAL A 72 -19.88 5.38 6.32
CA VAL A 72 -19.74 4.48 7.48
C VAL A 72 -19.03 3.19 7.07
N GLY A 73 -19.42 2.57 5.95
CA GLY A 73 -18.79 1.35 5.43
C GLY A 73 -17.31 1.54 5.10
N ALA A 74 -16.93 2.67 4.49
CA ALA A 74 -15.54 3.02 4.22
C ALA A 74 -14.73 3.19 5.52
N ALA A 75 -15.29 3.87 6.52
CA ALA A 75 -14.65 4.03 7.82
C ALA A 75 -14.48 2.67 8.54
N LEU A 76 -15.52 1.83 8.53
CA LEU A 76 -15.47 0.49 9.10
C LEU A 76 -14.46 -0.42 8.40
N ALA A 77 -14.34 -0.34 7.07
CA ALA A 77 -13.32 -1.09 6.33
C ALA A 77 -11.89 -0.66 6.70
N TYR A 78 -11.65 0.64 6.89
CA TYR A 78 -10.35 1.13 7.35
C TYR A 78 -10.03 0.65 8.78
N VAL A 79 -11.03 0.66 9.67
CA VAL A 79 -10.91 0.11 11.02
C VAL A 79 -10.62 -1.39 10.97
N ALA A 80 -11.39 -2.17 10.20
CA ALA A 80 -11.22 -3.61 10.05
C ALA A 80 -9.83 -3.94 9.50
N LEU A 81 -9.33 -3.19 8.52
CA LEU A 81 -7.97 -3.35 8.00
C LEU A 81 -6.92 -3.12 9.07
N SER A 82 -7.11 -2.11 9.92
CA SER A 82 -6.20 -1.82 11.04
C SER A 82 -6.19 -2.96 12.06
N PHE A 83 -7.36 -3.51 12.41
CA PHE A 83 -7.49 -4.64 13.32
C PHE A 83 -6.94 -5.95 12.73
N ALA A 84 -7.11 -6.18 11.43
CA ALA A 84 -6.63 -7.37 10.73
C ALA A 84 -5.12 -7.57 10.88
N THR A 85 -4.37 -6.47 10.94
CA THR A 85 -2.91 -6.50 11.16
C THR A 85 -2.54 -6.33 12.63
N ALA A 86 -3.23 -5.46 13.37
CA ALA A 86 -2.88 -5.15 14.75
C ALA A 86 -3.07 -6.35 15.68
N VAL A 87 -4.17 -7.11 15.54
CA VAL A 87 -4.50 -8.20 16.47
C VAL A 87 -3.49 -9.34 16.40
N PRO A 88 -3.16 -9.91 15.21
CA PRO A 88 -2.15 -10.96 15.13
C PRO A 88 -0.77 -10.48 15.61
N SER A 89 -0.37 -9.25 15.26
CA SER A 89 0.89 -8.70 15.72
C SER A 89 0.91 -8.42 17.23
N ALA A 90 -0.24 -8.09 17.84
CA ALA A 90 -0.36 -7.99 19.29
C ALA A 90 -0.19 -9.35 19.97
N VAL A 91 -0.77 -10.41 19.41
CA VAL A 91 -0.61 -11.77 19.93
C VAL A 91 0.86 -12.18 19.87
N VAL A 92 1.52 -11.96 18.74
CA VAL A 92 2.96 -12.26 18.58
C VAL A 92 3.79 -11.41 19.53
N GLY A 93 3.53 -10.11 19.63
CA GLY A 93 4.26 -9.22 20.55
C GLY A 93 4.07 -9.60 22.02
N ALA A 94 2.86 -10.01 22.42
CA ALA A 94 2.60 -10.48 23.77
C ALA A 94 3.31 -11.79 24.07
N TYR A 95 3.36 -12.71 23.11
CA TYR A 95 4.12 -13.95 23.21
C TYR A 95 5.63 -13.67 23.36
N VAL A 96 6.20 -12.78 22.55
CA VAL A 96 7.61 -12.36 22.68
C VAL A 96 7.84 -11.69 24.04
N GLY A 97 6.93 -10.82 24.48
CA GLY A 97 6.98 -10.20 25.81
C GLY A 97 7.04 -11.23 26.94
N LEU A 98 6.23 -12.29 26.87
CA LEU A 98 6.22 -13.36 27.88
C LEU A 98 7.40 -14.32 27.79
N ALA A 99 7.73 -14.78 26.59
CA ALA A 99 8.67 -15.87 26.39
C ALA A 99 10.13 -15.40 26.34
N VAL A 100 10.38 -14.16 25.92
CA VAL A 100 11.72 -13.63 25.68
C VAL A 100 12.06 -12.50 26.66
N VAL A 101 11.16 -11.53 26.83
CA VAL A 101 11.46 -10.31 27.61
C VAL A 101 11.26 -10.53 29.11
N ALA A 102 10.15 -11.12 29.53
CA ALA A 102 9.82 -11.31 30.94
C ALA A 102 10.88 -12.11 31.73
N PRO A 103 11.50 -13.19 31.22
CA PRO A 103 12.55 -13.91 31.95
C PRO A 103 13.82 -13.09 32.21
N VAL A 104 14.06 -12.04 31.42
CA VAL A 104 15.26 -11.19 31.52
C VAL A 104 15.03 -10.01 32.47
N VAL A 105 13.80 -9.50 32.50
CA VAL A 105 13.46 -8.23 33.19
C VAL A 105 12.70 -8.47 34.50
N THR A 106 12.22 -9.69 34.74
CA THR A 106 11.46 -10.04 35.94
C THR A 106 11.95 -11.36 36.53
N ASP A 107 12.04 -11.47 37.84
CA ASP A 107 12.44 -12.68 38.57
C ASP A 107 11.35 -13.77 38.64
N GLY A 108 10.35 -13.70 37.75
CA GLY A 108 9.12 -14.48 37.84
C GLY A 108 8.12 -13.88 38.84
N GLY A 109 6.83 -13.99 38.53
CA GLY A 109 5.74 -13.43 39.35
C GLY A 109 4.70 -12.68 38.53
N LEU A 110 3.82 -11.94 39.21
CA LEU A 110 2.72 -11.18 38.59
C LEU A 110 3.20 -10.12 37.58
N LEU A 111 4.44 -9.64 37.71
CA LEU A 111 5.03 -8.63 36.83
C LEU A 111 5.23 -9.11 35.37
N ARG A 112 5.15 -10.42 35.10
CA ARG A 112 5.24 -10.96 33.73
C ARG A 112 4.03 -10.59 32.86
N TYR A 113 2.85 -10.42 33.46
CA TYR A 113 1.62 -10.10 32.71
C TYR A 113 1.58 -8.67 32.17
N PRO A 114 1.99 -7.62 32.91
CA PRO A 114 2.12 -6.29 32.31
C PRO A 114 3.23 -6.24 31.24
N VAL A 115 4.33 -7.00 31.38
CA VAL A 115 5.35 -7.12 30.32
C VAL A 115 4.78 -7.74 29.04
N ALA A 116 3.93 -8.76 29.18
CA ALA A 116 3.17 -9.33 28.06
C ALA A 116 2.27 -8.29 27.38
N ALA A 117 1.51 -7.53 28.17
CA ALA A 117 0.58 -6.53 27.65
C ALA A 117 1.33 -5.42 26.90
N LEU A 118 2.46 -4.95 27.45
CA LEU A 118 3.34 -3.98 26.77
C LEU A 118 3.95 -4.57 25.49
N GLY A 119 4.38 -5.84 25.53
CA GLY A 119 4.86 -6.55 24.35
C GLY A 119 3.78 -6.64 23.25
N GLY A 120 2.53 -6.91 23.63
CA GLY A 120 1.41 -6.93 22.69
C GLY A 120 1.09 -5.56 22.10
N LEU A 121 1.12 -4.51 22.92
CA LEU A 121 0.91 -3.14 22.42
C LEU A 121 2.03 -2.71 21.47
N ALA A 122 3.29 -3.01 21.80
CA ALA A 122 4.43 -2.79 20.92
C ALA A 122 4.29 -3.60 19.62
N GLY A 123 3.90 -4.88 19.73
CA GLY A 123 3.65 -5.76 18.59
C GLY A 123 2.58 -5.20 17.64
N ALA A 124 1.45 -4.73 18.16
CA ALA A 124 0.40 -4.09 17.36
C ALA A 124 0.93 -2.86 16.61
N VAL A 125 1.63 -1.96 17.30
CA VAL A 125 2.19 -0.74 16.69
C VAL A 125 3.19 -1.10 15.59
N VAL A 126 4.08 -2.05 15.88
CA VAL A 126 5.09 -2.52 14.92
C VAL A 126 4.42 -3.18 13.71
N GLY A 127 3.43 -4.05 13.92
CA GLY A 127 2.70 -4.72 12.84
C GLY A 127 1.96 -3.78 11.90
N VAL A 128 1.22 -2.81 12.46
CA VAL A 128 0.53 -1.78 11.67
C VAL A 128 1.53 -0.93 10.89
N THR A 129 2.67 -0.60 11.51
CA THR A 129 3.73 0.17 10.85
C THR A 129 4.38 -0.63 9.71
N LEU A 130 4.76 -1.88 9.97
CA LEU A 130 5.34 -2.80 8.99
C LEU A 130 4.42 -3.04 7.81
N THR A 131 3.10 -3.06 8.00
CA THR A 131 2.15 -3.24 6.90
C THR A 131 2.30 -2.16 5.84
N LYS A 132 2.51 -0.90 6.23
CA LYS A 132 2.75 0.19 5.28
C LYS A 132 4.06 0.00 4.52
N PHE A 133 5.11 -0.41 5.22
CA PHE A 133 6.41 -0.69 4.60
C PHE A 133 6.34 -1.88 3.65
N ALA A 134 5.72 -2.98 4.07
CA ALA A 134 5.54 -4.18 3.26
C ALA A 134 4.76 -3.87 1.98
N LEU A 135 3.67 -3.10 2.09
CA LEU A 135 2.87 -2.70 0.95
C LEU A 135 3.67 -1.80 -0.02
N THR A 136 4.41 -0.83 0.51
CA THR A 136 5.31 0.05 -0.28
C THR A 136 6.36 -0.78 -1.01
N PHE A 137 6.99 -1.71 -0.31
CA PHE A 137 8.00 -2.60 -0.88
C PHE A 137 7.43 -3.48 -1.99
N VAL A 138 6.35 -4.21 -1.70
CA VAL A 138 5.73 -5.16 -2.63
C VAL A 138 5.24 -4.45 -3.89
N THR A 139 4.54 -3.33 -3.74
CA THR A 139 4.03 -2.59 -4.90
C THR A 139 5.14 -1.91 -5.71
N SER A 140 6.19 -1.42 -5.05
CA SER A 140 7.37 -0.90 -5.76
C SER A 140 8.09 -2.01 -6.52
N PHE A 141 8.23 -3.20 -5.92
CA PHE A 141 8.88 -4.35 -6.54
C PHE A 141 8.12 -4.82 -7.79
N PHE A 142 6.83 -5.14 -7.65
CA PHE A 142 6.03 -5.59 -8.78
C PHE A 142 5.82 -4.49 -9.82
N GLY A 143 5.70 -3.24 -9.38
CA GLY A 143 5.62 -2.09 -10.29
C GLY A 143 6.87 -1.94 -11.14
N ALA A 144 8.05 -2.02 -10.52
CA ALA A 144 9.34 -2.00 -11.23
C ALA A 144 9.53 -3.21 -12.14
N ALA A 145 9.12 -4.41 -11.70
CA ALA A 145 9.22 -5.64 -12.49
C ALA A 145 8.37 -5.56 -13.77
N LEU A 146 7.15 -5.05 -13.68
CA LEU A 146 6.26 -4.85 -14.82
C LEU A 146 6.71 -3.68 -15.71
N ALA A 147 7.11 -2.56 -15.12
CA ALA A 147 7.53 -1.37 -15.85
C ALA A 147 8.86 -1.53 -16.60
N SER A 148 9.78 -2.33 -16.05
CA SER A 148 11.05 -2.67 -16.72
C SER A 148 10.90 -3.78 -17.77
N GLY A 149 9.75 -4.45 -17.82
CA GLY A 149 9.53 -5.62 -18.68
C GLY A 149 10.18 -6.91 -18.17
N ALA A 150 10.72 -6.93 -16.94
CA ALA A 150 11.22 -8.15 -16.31
C ALA A 150 10.12 -9.21 -16.13
N LEU A 151 8.87 -8.77 -15.90
CA LEU A 151 7.67 -9.62 -15.97
C LEU A 151 6.84 -9.25 -17.20
N SER A 152 7.15 -9.88 -18.33
CA SER A 152 6.51 -9.62 -19.64
C SER A 152 5.35 -10.57 -19.93
N ALA A 153 4.47 -10.21 -20.87
CA ALA A 153 3.36 -11.08 -21.25
C ALA A 153 3.85 -12.40 -21.89
N SER A 154 5.02 -12.40 -22.54
CA SER A 154 5.66 -13.61 -23.06
C SER A 154 6.18 -14.51 -21.93
N ALA A 155 6.79 -13.93 -20.89
CA ALA A 155 7.21 -14.68 -19.70
C ALA A 155 6.04 -15.38 -19.00
N PHE A 156 4.90 -14.70 -18.85
CA PHE A 156 3.69 -15.30 -18.29
C PHE A 156 3.12 -16.44 -19.16
N ARG A 157 3.18 -16.32 -20.49
CA ARG A 157 2.75 -17.41 -21.39
C ARG A 157 3.70 -18.61 -21.31
N ALA A 158 4.99 -18.36 -21.33
CA ALA A 158 6.01 -19.41 -21.19
C ALA A 158 5.86 -20.18 -19.87
N ALA A 159 5.61 -19.48 -18.77
CA ALA A 159 5.34 -20.09 -17.47
C ALA A 159 4.01 -20.89 -17.40
N ARG A 160 3.04 -20.58 -18.27
CA ARG A 160 1.80 -21.36 -18.40
C ARG A 160 1.99 -22.64 -19.20
N GLU A 161 2.86 -22.59 -20.19
CA GLU A 161 3.08 -23.67 -21.17
C GLU A 161 4.10 -24.71 -20.69
N GLY A 162 4.93 -24.39 -19.69
CA GLY A 162 5.93 -25.30 -19.12
C GLY A 162 5.83 -25.43 -17.59
N PRO A 163 6.47 -26.46 -17.00
CA PRO A 163 6.51 -26.67 -15.55
C PRO A 163 7.57 -25.82 -14.82
N THR A 164 8.24 -24.88 -15.49
CA THR A 164 9.38 -24.14 -14.95
C THR A 164 9.01 -22.70 -14.60
N VAL A 165 9.57 -22.21 -13.48
CA VAL A 165 9.32 -20.85 -12.95
C VAL A 165 10.40 -19.86 -13.38
N GLU A 166 11.47 -20.34 -14.03
CA GLU A 166 12.59 -19.53 -14.54
C GLU A 166 12.16 -18.25 -15.29
N PRO A 167 11.11 -18.27 -16.15
CA PRO A 167 10.67 -17.06 -16.86
C PRO A 167 10.15 -15.95 -15.94
N LEU A 168 9.80 -16.26 -14.69
CA LEU A 168 9.27 -15.31 -13.70
C LEU A 168 10.34 -14.85 -12.70
N LEU A 169 11.57 -15.36 -12.78
CA LEU A 169 12.67 -14.92 -11.93
C LEU A 169 13.21 -13.57 -12.42
N VAL A 170 13.23 -12.59 -11.53
CA VAL A 170 13.72 -11.24 -11.82
C VAL A 170 15.20 -11.17 -11.47
N ASP A 171 16.06 -10.89 -12.45
CA ASP A 171 17.45 -10.51 -12.22
C ASP A 171 17.53 -9.00 -11.90
N PRO A 172 17.87 -8.62 -10.66
CA PRO A 172 17.87 -7.22 -10.25
C PRO A 172 19.03 -6.40 -10.85
N LEU A 173 20.08 -7.04 -11.34
CA LEU A 173 21.27 -6.39 -11.89
C LEU A 173 21.32 -6.45 -13.42
N ALA A 174 20.31 -7.04 -14.06
CA ALA A 174 20.18 -7.05 -15.50
C ALA A 174 20.14 -5.61 -16.04
N THR A 175 21.02 -5.33 -17.00
CA THR A 175 21.14 -4.01 -17.61
C THR A 175 20.27 -3.91 -18.86
N THR A 176 19.55 -2.79 -18.97
CA THR A 176 18.69 -2.49 -20.11
C THR A 176 19.27 -1.27 -20.83
N PRO A 177 19.43 -1.31 -22.16
CA PRO A 177 19.89 -0.14 -22.91
C PRO A 177 18.77 0.91 -22.94
N VAL A 178 18.98 2.04 -22.27
CA VAL A 178 18.07 3.18 -22.25
C VAL A 178 18.85 4.42 -22.69
N ALA A 179 18.41 5.06 -23.77
CA ALA A 179 19.04 6.27 -24.33
C ALA A 179 20.58 6.15 -24.54
N GLY A 180 21.07 4.96 -24.90
CA GLY A 180 22.49 4.69 -25.14
C GLY A 180 23.32 4.33 -23.90
N ALA A 181 22.72 4.31 -22.71
CA ALA A 181 23.38 3.85 -21.48
C ALA A 181 22.80 2.50 -21.03
N ALA A 182 23.67 1.58 -20.60
CA ALA A 182 23.27 0.34 -19.95
C ALA A 182 22.95 0.64 -18.48
N VAL A 183 21.67 0.59 -18.11
CA VAL A 183 21.21 0.94 -16.76
C VAL A 183 20.46 -0.26 -16.16
N PRO A 184 20.67 -0.62 -14.89
CA PRO A 184 19.84 -1.61 -14.20
C PRO A 184 18.45 -1.02 -13.94
N LEU A 185 17.61 -1.02 -14.98
CA LEU A 185 16.34 -0.29 -15.02
C LEU A 185 15.37 -0.75 -13.93
N PHE A 186 15.31 -2.07 -13.70
CA PHE A 186 14.51 -2.64 -12.62
C PHE A 186 14.92 -2.09 -11.24
N ALA A 187 16.21 -2.19 -10.89
CA ALA A 187 16.71 -1.71 -9.60
C ALA A 187 16.50 -0.19 -9.45
N ALA A 188 16.73 0.58 -10.51
CA ALA A 188 16.49 2.02 -10.50
C ALA A 188 15.02 2.36 -10.23
N LEU A 189 14.08 1.74 -10.97
CA LEU A 189 12.64 1.94 -10.78
C LEU A 189 12.18 1.47 -9.41
N PHE A 190 12.73 0.36 -8.90
CA PHE A 190 12.39 -0.16 -7.59
C PHE A 190 12.79 0.79 -6.47
N VAL A 191 14.02 1.31 -6.50
CA VAL A 191 14.51 2.30 -5.53
C VAL A 191 13.70 3.59 -5.63
N ILE A 192 13.45 4.10 -6.84
CA ILE A 192 12.65 5.31 -7.05
C ILE A 192 11.22 5.12 -6.53
N GLY A 193 10.60 3.97 -6.80
CA GLY A 193 9.27 3.61 -6.30
C GLY A 193 9.23 3.59 -4.78
N LEU A 194 10.20 2.92 -4.16
CA LEU A 194 10.29 2.83 -2.70
C LEU A 194 10.43 4.22 -2.08
N LEU A 195 11.32 5.07 -2.61
CA LEU A 195 11.50 6.44 -2.14
C LEU A 195 10.25 7.30 -2.37
N SER A 196 9.58 7.12 -3.51
CA SER A 196 8.37 7.87 -3.85
C SER A 196 7.21 7.55 -2.91
N GLN A 197 6.93 6.27 -2.74
CA GLN A 197 5.82 5.81 -1.92
C GLN A 197 6.09 5.95 -0.41
N ALA A 198 7.35 5.83 0.03
CA ALA A 198 7.75 6.11 1.41
C ALA A 198 7.67 7.61 1.77
N GLY A 199 7.49 8.49 0.78
CA GLY A 199 7.23 9.91 1.00
C GLY A 199 8.44 10.83 0.85
N LEU A 200 9.53 10.40 0.20
CA LEU A 200 10.69 11.27 -0.10
C LEU A 200 10.28 12.47 -0.99
N PHE A 201 9.25 12.31 -1.83
CA PHE A 201 8.68 13.39 -2.64
C PHE A 201 7.57 14.20 -1.96
N ARG A 202 7.38 14.09 -0.63
CA ARG A 202 6.57 15.08 0.09
C ARG A 202 7.26 16.44 -0.06
N LEU A 203 6.62 17.32 -0.82
CA LEU A 203 7.04 18.66 -1.28
C LEU A 203 7.75 19.55 -0.23
N GLY A 204 7.64 19.26 1.07
CA GLY A 204 8.34 19.95 2.17
C GLY A 204 9.83 19.61 2.33
N TRP A 205 10.27 18.41 1.96
CA TRP A 205 11.70 18.02 2.10
C TRP A 205 12.56 18.56 0.96
N VAL A 206 12.04 18.55 -0.27
CA VAL A 206 12.72 19.13 -1.44
C VAL A 206 12.80 20.64 -1.35
N THR A 207 11.75 21.31 -0.85
CA THR A 207 11.80 22.76 -0.57
C THR A 207 12.77 23.09 0.57
N ARG A 208 12.87 22.26 1.61
CA ARG A 208 13.90 22.41 2.66
C ARG A 208 15.32 22.17 2.16
N LEU A 209 15.54 21.16 1.31
CA LEU A 209 16.85 20.93 0.68
C LEU A 209 17.22 22.04 -0.31
N ALA A 210 16.26 22.53 -1.09
CA ALA A 210 16.43 23.69 -1.97
C ALA A 210 16.70 24.97 -1.18
N ALA A 211 16.13 25.12 0.02
CA ALA A 211 16.41 26.25 0.92
C ALA A 211 17.80 26.18 1.57
N VAL A 212 18.39 24.97 1.67
CA VAL A 212 19.74 24.74 2.22
C VAL A 212 20.82 24.79 1.12
N LEU A 213 20.44 24.65 -0.16
CA LEU A 213 21.35 24.82 -1.29
C LEU A 213 21.79 26.30 -1.43
N PRO A 214 23.09 26.60 -1.23
CA PRO A 214 23.62 27.96 -1.35
C PRO A 214 23.66 28.36 -2.82
N GLY A 215 22.54 28.84 -3.33
CA GLY A 215 22.38 29.29 -4.72
C GLY A 215 21.05 29.98 -4.99
N ALA A 216 19.99 29.67 -4.24
CA ALA A 216 18.68 30.33 -4.40
C ALA A 216 18.68 31.81 -3.93
N ARG A 217 19.68 32.24 -3.13
CA ARG A 217 19.83 33.63 -2.68
C ARG A 217 20.53 34.55 -3.69
N ALA A 218 21.04 34.02 -4.81
CA ALA A 218 21.73 34.80 -5.83
C ALA A 218 20.78 35.47 -6.85
N LEU A 219 19.48 35.18 -6.80
CA LEU A 219 18.47 35.76 -7.70
C LEU A 219 17.67 36.92 -7.08
N ASP A 220 17.92 37.27 -5.81
CA ASP A 220 17.24 38.36 -5.10
C ASP A 220 18.11 39.62 -4.93
N SER A 221 19.15 39.78 -5.78
CA SER A 221 20.02 40.97 -5.75
C SER A 221 20.21 41.65 -7.10
N LYS A 222 19.18 41.62 -7.97
CA LYS A 222 19.10 42.51 -9.13
C LYS A 222 17.68 42.99 -9.40
N GLY A 223 17.41 44.21 -8.92
CA GLY A 223 16.41 45.13 -9.47
C GLY A 223 15.07 45.12 -8.76
#